data_AF-A0A1I7M6Y1-F1
#
_entry.id   AF-A0A1I7M6Y1-F1
#
_cell.length_a   1.000
_cell.length_b   1.000
_cell.length_c   1.000
_cell.angle_alpha   90.00
_cell.angle_beta   90.00
_cell.angle_gamma   90.00
#
_symmetry.space_group_name_H-M   'P 1'
#
loop_
_entity.id
_entity.type
_entity.pdbx_description
1 polymer ?
#
loop_
_entity_poly.entity_id
_entity_poly.type
_entity_poly.pdbx_seq_one_letter_code
_entity_poly.pdbx_strand_id
1 'polypeptide(L)' 'MARRLSQAPGEWAAKAKIPERDGLPKVDPLMGGRPWRAVQAYFDRRYGLSTVEVMAPDGVENLDVL' A
#
# COMPACT_ATOMS: atom_id res chain seq x y z
N MET A 1 9.29 6.89 -12.64
CA MET A 1 8.86 6.58 -11.25
C MET A 1 9.71 5.52 -10.54
N ALA A 2 10.29 4.51 -11.22
CA ALA A 2 11.11 3.46 -10.58
C ALA A 2 12.42 3.94 -9.90
N ARG A 3 12.96 5.11 -10.26
CA ARG A 3 14.23 5.62 -9.71
C ARG A 3 14.15 6.07 -8.24
N ARG A 4 12.95 6.27 -7.69
CA ARG A 4 12.74 6.80 -6.32
C ARG A 4 12.59 5.75 -5.23
N LEU A 5 12.54 4.46 -5.59
CA LEU A 5 12.41 3.35 -4.64
C LEU A 5 13.60 2.38 -4.78
N SER A 6 14.83 2.89 -4.89
CA SER A 6 16.11 2.15 -4.84
C SER A 6 16.19 0.76 -5.53
N GLN A 7 15.33 0.48 -6.50
CA GLN A 7 15.19 -0.84 -7.10
C GLN A 7 15.08 -0.70 -8.60
N ALA A 8 15.93 -1.43 -9.32
CA ALA A 8 15.79 -1.56 -10.76
C ALA A 8 14.49 -2.31 -11.09
N PRO A 9 13.83 -2.00 -12.24
CA PRO A 9 12.59 -2.69 -12.65
C PRO A 9 12.70 -4.23 -12.68
N GLY A 10 13.87 -4.76 -13.06
CA GLY A 10 14.13 -6.20 -13.05
C GLY A 10 14.16 -6.81 -11.65
N GLU A 11 14.68 -6.10 -10.65
CA GLU A 11 14.70 -6.55 -9.26
C GLU A 11 13.29 -6.60 -8.67
N TRP A 12 12.44 -5.62 -9.04
CA TRP A 12 11.04 -5.64 -8.65
C TRP A 12 10.31 -6.85 -9.25
N ALA A 13 10.50 -7.12 -10.54
CA ALA A 13 9.88 -8.27 -11.20
C ALA A 13 10.29 -9.60 -10.54
N ALA A 14 11.55 -9.74 -10.13
CA ALA A 14 12.02 -10.93 -9.42
C ALA A 14 11.39 -11.06 -8.02
N LYS A 15 11.36 -9.97 -7.24
CA LYS A 15 10.81 -9.95 -5.88
C LYS A 15 9.30 -10.15 -5.85
N ALA A 16 8.56 -9.60 -6.83
CA ALA A 16 7.10 -9.67 -6.90
C ALA A 16 6.56 -11.10 -6.97
N LYS A 17 7.36 -12.07 -7.43
CA LYS A 17 6.96 -13.49 -7.48
C LYS A 17 6.53 -14.04 -6.12
N ILE A 18 7.16 -13.58 -5.03
CA ILE A 18 6.81 -14.05 -3.68
C ILE A 18 5.47 -13.45 -3.24
N PRO A 19 5.29 -12.11 -3.21
CA PRO A 19 3.99 -11.48 -2.98
C PRO A 19 2.85 -11.98 -3.86
N GLU A 20 3.09 -12.30 -5.13
CA GLU A 20 2.06 -12.83 -6.04
C GLU A 20 1.50 -14.18 -5.58
N ARG A 21 2.33 -15.01 -4.95
CA ARG A 21 1.89 -16.27 -4.32
C ARG A 21 1.05 -16.00 -3.07
N ASP A 22 1.29 -14.87 -2.42
CA ASP A 22 0.60 -14.43 -1.21
C ASP A 22 -0.64 -13.56 -1.52
N GLY A 23 -0.97 -13.32 -2.79
CA GLY A 23 -2.17 -12.56 -3.21
C GLY A 23 -1.94 -11.16 -3.78
N LEU A 24 -0.69 -10.75 -4.05
CA LEU A 24 -0.41 -9.55 -4.83
C LEU A 24 -1.00 -9.70 -6.25
N PRO A 25 -1.76 -8.71 -6.77
CA PRO A 25 -2.33 -8.77 -8.11
C PRO A 25 -1.26 -8.91 -9.19
N LYS A 26 -1.40 -9.88 -10.10
CA LYS A 26 -0.52 -10.08 -11.25
C LYS A 26 -0.55 -8.90 -12.23
N VAL A 27 0.43 -8.85 -13.13
CA VAL A 27 0.40 -7.91 -14.26
C VAL A 27 -0.78 -8.26 -15.16
N ASP A 28 -1.61 -7.27 -15.46
CA ASP A 28 -2.70 -7.41 -16.40
C ASP A 28 -2.15 -7.54 -17.83
N PRO A 29 -2.55 -8.57 -18.59
CA PRO A 29 -2.00 -8.82 -19.93
C PRO A 29 -2.45 -7.82 -20.99
N LEU A 30 -3.57 -7.12 -20.78
CA LEU A 30 -4.11 -6.13 -21.71
C LEU A 30 -3.50 -4.75 -21.46
N MET A 31 -3.38 -4.36 -20.20
CA MET A 31 -2.93 -3.03 -19.76
C MET A 31 -1.41 -2.97 -19.53
N GLY A 32 -0.73 -4.12 -19.42
CA GLY A 32 0.71 -4.21 -19.18
C GLY A 32 1.16 -3.74 -17.79
N GLY A 33 0.22 -3.58 -16.85
CA GLY A 33 0.48 -3.06 -15.50
C GLY A 33 -0.34 -3.77 -14.43
N ARG A 34 0.00 -3.55 -13.16
CA ARG A 34 -0.80 -4.05 -12.03
C ARG A 34 -1.86 -3.02 -11.65
N PRO A 35 -3.09 -3.43 -11.30
CA PRO A 35 -4.10 -2.50 -10.79
C PRO A 35 -3.62 -1.85 -9.48
N TRP A 36 -3.30 -0.55 -9.54
CA TRP A 36 -2.66 0.18 -8.42
C TRP A 36 -3.43 0.07 -7.11
N ARG A 37 -4.76 0.24 -7.13
CA ARG A 37 -5.59 0.16 -5.92
C ARG A 37 -5.54 -1.20 -5.24
N ALA A 38 -5.46 -2.27 -6.00
CA ALA A 38 -5.36 -3.61 -5.45
C ALA A 38 -3.94 -3.90 -4.91
N VAL A 39 -2.90 -3.37 -5.57
CA VAL A 39 -1.52 -3.42 -5.05
C VAL A 39 -1.41 -2.67 -3.72
N GLN A 40 -2.00 -1.48 -3.64
CA GLN A 40 -2.06 -0.69 -2.41
C GLN A 40 -2.77 -1.46 -1.29
N ALA A 41 -3.99 -1.95 -1.55
CA ALA A 41 -4.75 -2.72 -0.56
C ALA A 41 -4.01 -3.99 -0.06
N TYR A 42 -3.26 -4.66 -0.94
CA TYR A 42 -2.42 -5.79 -0.55
C TYR A 42 -1.34 -5.38 0.46
N PHE A 43 -0.61 -4.29 0.20
CA PHE A 43 0.44 -3.81 1.10
C PHE A 43 -0.13 -3.23 2.39
N ASP A 44 -1.27 -2.55 2.31
CA ASP A 44 -1.95 -2.04 3.50
C ASP A 44 -2.31 -3.20 4.43
N ARG A 45 -2.87 -4.29 3.90
CA ARG A 45 -3.16 -5.51 4.70
C ARG A 45 -1.87 -6.15 5.23
N ARG A 46 -0.85 -6.30 4.39
CA ARG A 46 0.42 -6.96 4.75
C ARG A 46 1.17 -6.24 5.86
N TYR A 47 1.06 -4.91 5.92
CA TYR A 47 1.71 -4.08 6.94
C TYR A 47 0.76 -3.58 8.03
N GLY A 48 -0.47 -4.09 8.11
CA GLY A 48 -1.43 -3.70 9.14
C GLY A 48 -1.99 -2.28 9.00
N LEU A 49 -1.84 -1.64 7.85
CA LEU A 49 -2.38 -0.31 7.52
C LEU A 49 -3.81 -0.35 6.96
N SER A 50 -4.42 -1.54 6.86
CA SER A 50 -5.77 -1.72 6.34
C SER A 50 -6.85 -1.13 7.25
N THR A 51 -6.53 -0.89 8.52
CA THR A 51 -7.40 -0.25 9.49
C THR A 51 -6.92 1.16 9.73
N VAL A 52 -7.47 2.12 8.99
CA VAL A 52 -7.60 3.47 9.53
C VAL A 52 -8.85 3.42 10.39
N GLU A 53 -8.69 3.02 11.65
CA GLU A 53 -9.70 3.36 12.64
C GLU A 53 -9.79 4.88 12.62
N VAL A 54 -10.96 5.41 12.27
CA VAL A 54 -11.27 6.82 12.54
C VAL A 54 -11.19 6.93 14.05
N MET A 55 -10.05 7.36 14.56
CA MET A 55 -9.95 7.78 15.95
C MET A 55 -10.98 8.87 16.11
N ALA A 56 -12.05 8.57 16.84
CA ALA A 56 -12.96 9.61 17.29
C ALA A 56 -12.09 10.65 18.03
N PRO A 57 -12.28 11.95 17.78
CA PRO A 57 -11.55 12.96 18.55
C PRO A 57 -11.79 12.71 20.04
N ASP A 58 -10.71 12.53 20.80
CA ASP A 58 -10.72 12.11 22.22
C ASP A 58 -11.28 13.20 23.17
N GLY A 59 -11.67 14.35 22.63
CA GLY A 59 -12.31 15.42 23.39
C GLY A 59 -12.38 16.72 22.61
N VAL A 60 -13.27 17.60 23.07
CA VAL A 60 -13.26 19.03 22.70
C VAL A 60 -12.19 19.68 23.57
N GLU A 61 -11.16 20.24 22.96
CA GLU A 61 -10.16 21.04 23.68
C GLU A 61 -10.87 22.20 24.40
N ASN A 62 -10.73 22.29 25.72
CA ASN A 62 -11.28 23.39 26.50
C ASN A 62 -10.29 24.57 26.42
N LEU A 63 -10.54 25.50 25.50
CA LEU A 63 -9.73 26.72 25.33
C LEU A 63 -10.04 27.81 26.37
N ASP A 64 -10.95 27.57 27.33
CA ASP A 64 -11.36 28.54 28.35
C ASP A 64 -10.48 28.52 29.62
N VAL A 65 -9.33 27.82 29.57
CA VAL A 65 -8.35 27.83 30.66
C VAL A 65 -7.21 28.80 30.32
N LEU A 66 -7.48 30.10 30.44
CA LEU A 66 -6.49 31.19 30.44
C LEU A 66 -6.66 32.08 31.67
#